data_AF-M0ERB6-F1
#
_entry.id   AF-M0ERB6-F1
#
_cell.length_a   1.000
_cell.length_b   1.000
_cell.length_c   1.000
_cell.angle_alpha   90.00
_cell.angle_beta   90.00
_cell.angle_gamma   90.00
#
_symmetry.space_group_name_H-M   'P 1'
#
loop_
_entity.id
_entity.type
_entity.pdbx_description
1 polymer ?
#
loop_
_entity_poly.entity_id
_entity_poly.type
_entity_poly.pdbx_seq_one_letter_code
_entity_poly.pdbx_strand_id
1 'polypeptide(L)'
;MSEQGAIDSDFDDAELPYEQRVANALDDVQTEPVEGGVAIDIVTRQAVFVRKCTYDSLEAHYEAEGYDLATYKTHPYLPGIDVENAVYECVYIDGNPQNAHKPGKTYDFPSARLMYLPVEQAWGDMEVGDV
;
A
#
# COMPACT_ATOMS: atom_id res chain seq x y z
N MET A 1 -46.78 -30.99 -37.16
CA MET A 1 -45.60 -31.41 -36.40
C MET A 1 -44.92 -30.12 -35.96
N SER A 2 -45.24 -29.68 -34.74
CA SER A 2 -44.44 -28.65 -34.06
C SER A 2 -43.13 -29.31 -33.65
N GLU A 3 -42.02 -28.74 -34.08
CA GLU A 3 -40.76 -28.89 -33.35
C GLU A 3 -40.42 -27.49 -32.83
N GLN A 4 -40.72 -27.28 -31.54
CA GLN A 4 -40.10 -26.25 -30.73
C GLN A 4 -38.58 -26.40 -30.84
N GLY A 5 -37.86 -25.33 -31.13
CA GLY A 5 -36.41 -25.44 -31.26
C GLY A 5 -35.67 -24.14 -31.54
N ALA A 6 -36.05 -23.05 -30.89
CA ALA A 6 -35.12 -21.97 -30.60
C ALA A 6 -35.52 -21.39 -29.24
N ILE A 7 -35.09 -22.08 -28.19
CA ILE A 7 -35.01 -21.52 -26.84
C ILE A 7 -33.86 -20.51 -26.88
N ASP A 8 -34.12 -19.38 -26.22
CA ASP A 8 -33.23 -18.25 -25.98
C ASP A 8 -31.75 -18.62 -25.84
N SER A 9 -30.91 -17.82 -26.49
CA SER A 9 -29.63 -17.47 -25.91
C SER A 9 -29.50 -15.96 -26.01
N ASP A 10 -30.30 -15.28 -25.18
CA ASP A 10 -29.87 -14.04 -24.53
C ASP A 10 -28.64 -14.39 -23.66
N PHE A 11 -27.50 -14.68 -24.30
CA PHE A 11 -26.22 -14.59 -23.64
C PHE A 11 -25.67 -13.21 -23.98
N ASP A 12 -26.29 -12.23 -23.35
CA ASP A 12 -25.58 -11.02 -22.91
C ASP A 12 -24.57 -11.50 -21.86
N ASP A 13 -23.56 -12.26 -22.29
CA ASP A 13 -22.29 -12.41 -21.58
C ASP A 13 -21.64 -11.04 -21.70
N ALA A 14 -22.19 -10.07 -20.96
CA ALA A 14 -21.61 -8.77 -20.77
C ALA A 14 -20.33 -9.05 -19.97
N GLU A 15 -19.25 -9.27 -20.70
CA GLU A 15 -17.89 -9.34 -20.19
C GLU A 15 -17.74 -8.22 -19.16
N LEU A 16 -17.32 -8.57 -17.95
CA LEU A 16 -17.19 -7.61 -16.86
C LEU A 16 -16.42 -6.38 -17.37
N PRO A 17 -16.86 -5.15 -17.04
CA PRO A 17 -16.11 -3.97 -17.41
C PRO A 17 -14.65 -4.13 -16.99
N TYR A 18 -13.71 -3.69 -17.83
CA TYR A 18 -12.27 -3.84 -17.58
C TYR A 18 -11.86 -3.34 -16.19
N GLU A 19 -12.40 -2.20 -15.75
CA GLU A 19 -12.16 -1.65 -14.41
C GLU A 19 -12.55 -2.62 -13.30
N GLN A 20 -13.66 -3.34 -13.45
CA GLN A 20 -14.12 -4.31 -12.48
C GLN A 20 -13.28 -5.59 -12.50
N ARG A 21 -12.78 -6.01 -13.66
CA ARG A 21 -11.84 -7.15 -13.77
C ARG A 21 -10.53 -6.84 -13.06
N VAL A 22 -9.98 -5.64 -13.28
CA VAL A 22 -8.76 -5.18 -12.59
C VAL A 22 -8.99 -5.06 -11.08
N ALA A 23 -10.12 -4.48 -10.65
CA ALA A 23 -10.45 -4.39 -9.22
C ALA A 23 -10.51 -5.79 -8.58
N ASN A 24 -11.20 -6.73 -9.21
CA ASN A 24 -11.29 -8.11 -8.72
C ASN A 24 -9.91 -8.79 -8.66
N ALA A 25 -9.04 -8.57 -9.65
CA ALA A 25 -7.70 -9.14 -9.67
C ALA A 25 -6.79 -8.61 -8.55
N LEU A 26 -7.09 -7.42 -8.01
CA LEU A 26 -6.29 -6.73 -7.00
C LEU A 26 -6.90 -6.76 -5.60
N ASP A 27 -8.09 -7.35 -5.40
CA ASP A 27 -8.86 -7.27 -4.14
C ASP A 27 -8.07 -7.80 -2.92
N ASP A 28 -7.27 -8.84 -3.13
CA ASP A 28 -6.45 -9.47 -2.08
C ASP A 28 -5.01 -8.90 -2.00
N VAL A 29 -4.66 -7.89 -2.81
CA VAL A 29 -3.32 -7.31 -2.83
C VAL A 29 -3.17 -6.27 -1.73
N GLN A 30 -2.39 -6.58 -0.70
CA GLN A 30 -2.01 -5.61 0.33
C GLN A 30 -1.10 -4.53 -0.27
N THR A 31 -1.61 -3.31 -0.42
CA THR A 31 -0.82 -2.15 -0.90
C THR A 31 -0.43 -1.20 0.22
N GLU A 32 -1.24 -1.11 1.27
CA GLU A 32 -1.03 -0.18 2.37
C GLU A 32 0.04 -0.68 3.36
N PRO A 33 0.75 0.22 4.06
CA PRO A 33 1.65 -0.18 5.13
C PRO A 33 0.91 -0.90 6.26
N VAL A 34 1.51 -1.99 6.76
CA VAL A 34 0.92 -2.83 7.81
C VAL A 34 1.74 -2.70 9.09
N GLU A 35 1.08 -2.51 10.24
CA GLU A 35 1.75 -2.51 11.55
C GLU A 35 2.46 -3.83 11.81
N GLY A 36 3.72 -3.76 12.27
CA GLY A 36 4.57 -4.93 12.43
C GLY A 36 5.17 -5.46 11.11
N GLY A 37 4.81 -4.87 9.97
CA GLY A 37 5.34 -5.20 8.65
C GLY A 37 6.60 -4.42 8.30
N VAL A 38 7.04 -4.60 7.05
CA VAL A 38 8.14 -3.84 6.44
C VAL A 38 7.57 -3.03 5.29
N ALA A 39 8.05 -1.80 5.14
CA ALA A 39 7.79 -0.98 3.99
C ALA A 39 9.11 -0.46 3.39
N ILE A 40 9.06 0.01 2.15
CA ILE A 40 10.13 0.79 1.54
C ILE A 40 9.72 2.25 1.60
N ASP A 41 10.56 3.08 2.22
CA ASP A 41 10.51 4.52 1.98
C ASP A 41 10.93 4.77 0.54
N ILE A 42 9.97 5.12 -0.33
CA ILE A 42 10.22 5.26 -1.77
C ILE A 42 11.13 6.46 -2.12
N VAL A 43 11.24 7.45 -1.22
CA VAL A 43 12.10 8.62 -1.41
C VAL A 43 13.56 8.25 -1.19
N THR A 44 13.87 7.52 -0.11
CA THR A 44 15.24 7.11 0.23
C THR A 44 15.63 5.76 -0.33
N ARG A 45 14.64 4.95 -0.74
CA ARG A 45 14.77 3.55 -1.20
C ARG A 45 15.30 2.61 -0.12
N GLN A 46 15.02 2.92 1.14
CA GLN A 46 15.46 2.12 2.28
C GLN A 46 14.29 1.40 2.93
N ALA A 47 14.55 0.21 3.47
CA ALA A 47 13.56 -0.54 4.21
C ALA A 47 13.34 0.07 5.60
N VAL A 48 12.07 0.13 6.00
CA VAL A 48 11.63 0.57 7.32
C VAL A 48 10.71 -0.47 7.94
N PHE A 49 10.86 -0.70 9.24
CA PHE A 49 9.89 -1.43 10.04
C PHE A 49 8.75 -0.50 10.41
N VAL A 50 7.51 -0.90 10.11
CA VAL A 50 6.31 -0.13 10.43
C VAL A 50 5.90 -0.47 11.86
N ARG A 51 6.02 0.48 12.79
CA ARG A 51 5.71 0.24 14.20
C ARG A 51 4.21 0.26 14.45
N LYS A 52 3.54 1.30 13.95
CA LYS A 52 2.09 1.52 14.06
C LYS A 52 1.64 2.66 13.14
N CYS A 53 0.34 2.72 12.84
CA CYS A 53 -0.33 3.94 12.42
C CYS A 53 -0.51 4.85 13.64
N THR A 54 -0.08 6.10 13.55
CA THR A 54 -0.13 7.05 14.67
C THR A 54 -1.22 8.11 14.47
N TYR A 55 -1.48 8.50 13.21
CA TYR A 55 -2.49 9.49 12.87
C TYR A 55 -3.23 9.05 11.60
N ASP A 56 -4.54 9.31 11.55
CA ASP A 56 -5.38 8.91 10.41
C ASP A 56 -5.27 9.88 9.22
N SER A 57 -4.67 11.06 9.41
CA SER A 57 -4.47 12.07 8.37
C SER A 57 -3.26 12.97 8.63
N LEU A 58 -2.82 13.72 7.62
CA LEU A 58 -1.78 14.74 7.78
C LEU A 58 -2.23 15.94 8.60
N GLU A 59 -3.52 16.26 8.56
CA GLU A 59 -4.10 17.31 9.39
C GLU A 59 -3.98 16.96 10.88
N ALA A 60 -4.36 15.73 11.26
CA ALA A 60 -4.26 15.27 12.64
C ALA A 60 -2.80 15.25 13.14
N HIS A 61 -1.86 14.87 12.27
CA HIS A 61 -0.43 14.95 12.55
C HIS A 61 0.04 16.41 12.74
N TYR A 62 -0.36 17.31 11.84
CA TYR A 62 -0.02 18.73 11.94
C TYR A 62 -0.53 19.37 13.23
N GLU A 63 -1.77 19.08 13.63
CA GLU A 63 -2.36 19.58 14.88
C GLU A 63 -1.57 19.14 16.12
N ALA A 64 -1.05 17.91 16.11
CA ALA A 64 -0.31 17.33 17.23
C ALA A 64 1.17 17.75 17.27
N GLU A 65 1.84 17.75 16.11
CA GLU A 65 3.30 17.88 16.01
C GLU A 65 3.75 19.28 15.52
N GLY A 66 2.85 20.07 14.93
CA GLY A 66 3.10 21.45 14.50
C GLY A 66 3.86 21.60 13.18
N TYR A 67 3.99 20.54 12.39
CA TYR A 67 4.57 20.57 11.04
C TYR A 67 3.88 19.58 10.10
N ASP A 68 3.87 19.88 8.80
CA ASP A 68 3.13 19.11 7.80
C ASP A 68 4.10 18.25 6.97
N LEU A 69 3.90 16.93 7.01
CA LEU A 69 4.70 15.95 6.28
C LEU A 69 4.55 16.05 4.75
N ALA A 70 3.47 16.62 4.21
CA ALA A 70 3.35 16.87 2.77
C ALA A 70 4.42 17.85 2.27
N THR A 71 4.83 18.79 3.12
CA THR A 71 5.82 19.83 2.78
C THR A 71 7.19 19.60 3.44
N TYR A 72 7.24 18.83 4.52
CA TYR A 72 8.44 18.56 5.28
C TYR A 72 9.12 17.26 4.85
N LYS A 73 10.31 17.36 4.24
CA LYS A 73 11.17 16.22 3.84
C LYS A 73 10.50 15.18 2.94
N THR A 74 9.41 15.56 2.29
CA THR A 74 8.77 14.81 1.21
C THR A 74 9.28 15.32 -0.14
N HIS A 75 9.31 14.44 -1.14
CA HIS A 75 9.70 14.83 -2.49
C HIS A 75 8.54 15.57 -3.18
N PRO A 76 8.70 16.81 -3.67
CA PRO A 76 7.60 17.64 -4.19
C PRO A 76 6.82 17.05 -5.37
N TYR A 77 7.40 16.08 -6.07
CA TYR A 77 6.80 15.41 -7.23
C TYR A 77 6.34 13.98 -6.91
N LEU A 78 6.28 13.61 -5.64
CA LEU A 78 5.79 12.29 -5.26
C LEU A 78 4.26 12.26 -5.42
N PRO A 79 3.71 11.37 -6.26
CA PRO A 79 2.27 11.26 -6.44
C PRO A 79 1.60 10.68 -5.18
N GLY A 80 0.31 10.95 -5.03
CA GLY A 80 -0.51 10.38 -3.93
C GLY A 80 -0.33 11.06 -2.58
N ILE A 81 0.58 12.03 -2.44
CA ILE A 81 0.69 12.82 -1.22
C ILE A 81 -0.47 13.82 -1.14
N ASP A 82 -1.33 13.65 -0.15
CA ASP A 82 -2.47 14.52 0.12
C ASP A 82 -2.80 14.57 1.62
N VAL A 83 -3.75 15.45 1.98
CA VAL A 83 -4.13 15.70 3.38
C VAL A 83 -4.78 14.50 4.07
N GLU A 84 -5.32 13.56 3.29
CA GLU A 84 -6.01 12.36 3.80
C GLU A 84 -5.02 11.21 4.05
N ASN A 85 -3.74 11.36 3.71
CA ASN A 85 -2.76 10.32 4.00
C ASN A 85 -2.62 10.06 5.50
N ALA A 86 -2.84 8.81 5.90
CA ALA A 86 -2.49 8.34 7.23
C ALA A 86 -0.98 8.44 7.48
N VAL A 87 -0.58 8.54 8.75
CA VAL A 87 0.81 8.69 9.17
C VAL A 87 1.25 7.49 10.00
N TYR A 88 2.34 6.87 9.56
CA TYR A 88 2.94 5.71 10.19
C TYR A 88 4.24 6.08 10.90
N GLU A 89 4.39 5.61 12.14
CA GLU A 89 5.66 5.66 12.86
C GLU A 89 6.52 4.47 12.40
N CYS A 90 7.69 4.74 11.85
CA CYS A 90 8.59 3.71 11.33
C CYS A 90 10.02 3.84 11.86
N VAL A 91 10.79 2.75 11.75
CA VAL A 91 12.21 2.70 12.10
C VAL A 91 13.00 2.17 10.90
N TYR A 92 14.06 2.86 10.47
CA TYR A 92 14.92 2.34 9.41
C TYR A 92 15.60 1.04 9.84
N ILE A 93 15.55 0.04 8.96
CA ILE A 93 16.24 -1.22 9.15
C ILE A 93 17.68 -1.06 8.66
N ASP A 94 18.64 -1.23 9.56
CA ASP A 94 20.05 -1.21 9.19
C ASP A 94 20.40 -2.51 8.46
N GLY A 95 20.85 -2.39 7.20
CA GLY A 95 21.28 -3.53 6.39
C GLY A 95 22.58 -4.16 6.88
N ASN A 96 23.30 -3.54 7.82
CA ASN A 96 24.46 -4.13 8.48
C ASN A 96 24.04 -4.94 9.73
N PRO A 97 24.16 -6.28 9.70
CA PRO A 97 23.76 -7.12 10.83
C PRO A 97 24.52 -6.82 12.13
N GLN A 98 25.72 -6.25 12.04
CA GLN A 98 26.49 -5.88 13.23
C GLN A 98 25.81 -4.77 14.04
N ASN A 99 24.94 -3.98 13.42
CA ASN A 99 24.20 -2.91 14.07
C ASN A 99 22.80 -3.35 14.56
N ALA A 100 22.38 -4.59 14.33
CA ALA A 100 21.03 -5.05 14.64
C ALA A 100 20.61 -4.91 16.12
N HIS A 101 21.58 -4.84 17.04
CA HIS A 101 21.35 -4.65 18.47
C HIS A 101 21.18 -3.19 18.89
N LYS A 102 21.43 -2.23 17.99
CA LYS A 102 21.36 -0.81 18.30
C LYS A 102 19.91 -0.33 18.12
N PRO A 103 19.32 0.35 19.11
CA PRO A 103 17.99 0.91 18.95
C PRO A 103 17.99 1.96 17.85
N GLY A 104 17.08 1.80 16.89
CA GLY A 104 16.84 2.78 15.83
C GLY A 104 16.05 3.99 16.33
N LYS A 105 16.08 5.07 15.56
CA LYS A 105 15.20 6.22 15.76
C LYS A 105 13.88 6.00 15.04
N THR A 106 12.80 6.51 15.63
CA THR A 106 11.49 6.54 15.00
C THR A 106 11.32 7.81 14.17
N TYR A 107 10.56 7.70 13.09
CA TYR A 107 10.23 8.78 12.18
C TYR A 107 8.81 8.57 11.67
N ASP A 108 8.10 9.67 11.43
CA ASP A 108 6.76 9.65 10.87
C ASP A 108 6.81 9.76 9.34
N PHE A 109 5.97 8.97 8.67
CA PHE A 109 5.86 8.95 7.22
C PHE A 109 4.39 8.97 6.78
N PRO A 110 4.02 9.78 5.77
CA PRO A 110 2.73 9.64 5.12
C PRO A 110 2.63 8.30 4.40
N SER A 111 1.45 7.69 4.39
CA SER A 111 1.16 6.40 3.74
C SER A 111 1.65 6.37 2.29
N ALA A 112 1.42 7.42 1.51
CA ALA A 112 1.81 7.52 0.11
C ALA A 112 3.34 7.53 -0.13
N ARG A 113 4.16 7.71 0.91
CA ARG A 113 5.63 7.57 0.83
C ARG A 113 6.11 6.14 1.11
N LEU A 114 5.25 5.29 1.63
CA LEU A 114 5.58 3.93 2.02
C LEU A 114 4.99 2.95 1.00
N MET A 115 5.86 2.12 0.43
CA MET A 115 5.43 0.96 -0.35
C MET A 115 5.48 -0.27 0.56
N TYR A 116 4.37 -0.99 0.73
CA TYR A 116 4.38 -2.27 1.44
C TYR A 116 5.42 -3.22 0.83
N LEU A 117 6.26 -3.82 1.68
CA LEU A 117 7.21 -4.85 1.27
C LEU A 117 6.67 -6.21 1.76
N PRO A 118 6.13 -7.05 0.88
CA PRO A 118 5.54 -8.33 1.26
C PRO A 118 6.62 -9.39 1.54
N VAL A 119 7.23 -9.32 2.73
CA VAL A 119 8.33 -10.23 3.13
C VAL A 119 7.88 -11.69 3.12
N GLU A 120 6.60 -11.94 3.38
CA GLU A 120 5.95 -13.26 3.30
C GLU A 120 6.03 -13.91 1.91
N GLN A 121 6.18 -13.12 0.85
CA GLN A 121 6.37 -13.64 -0.50
C GLN A 121 7.81 -14.09 -0.76
N ALA A 122 8.76 -13.80 0.12
CA ALA A 122 10.15 -14.22 -0.07
C ALA A 122 10.32 -15.75 -0.11
N TRP A 123 9.31 -16.51 0.34
CA TRP A 123 9.28 -17.97 0.32
C TRP A 123 8.03 -18.55 -0.36
N GLY A 124 7.27 -17.73 -1.10
CA GLY A 124 6.03 -18.14 -1.77
C GLY A 124 5.92 -17.57 -3.17
N ASP A 125 5.14 -18.22 -4.02
CA ASP A 125 4.81 -17.70 -5.34
C ASP A 125 3.48 -16.93 -5.23
N MET A 126 3.53 -15.59 -5.27
CA MET A 126 2.32 -14.77 -5.42
C MET A 126 2.10 -14.47 -6.90
N GLU A 127 0.90 -14.74 -7.38
CA GLU A 127 0.42 -14.31 -8.70
C GLU A 127 -0.75 -13.34 -8.48
N VAL A 128 -0.79 -12.28 -9.28
CA VAL A 128 -1.99 -11.43 -9.37
C VAL A 128 -2.99 -12.16 -10.27
N GLY A 129 -4.28 -12.09 -9.94
CA GLY A 129 -5.31 -12.74 -10.74
C GLY A 129 -5.33 -12.27 -12.20
N ASP A 130 -5.84 -13.11 -13.10
CA ASP A 130 -5.98 -12.74 -14.51
C ASP A 130 -7.05 -11.65 -14.68
N VAL A 131 -6.75 -10.67 -15.54
CA VAL A 131 -7.72 -9.66 -16.00
C VAL A 131 -8.45 -10.19 -17.20
#